data_AF-A0A220U2X3-F1
#
_entry.id   AF-A0A220U2X3-F1
#
_cell.length_a   1.000
_cell.length_b   1.000
_cell.length_c   1.000
_cell.angle_alpha   90.00
_cell.angle_beta   90.00
_cell.angle_gamma   90.00
#
_symmetry.space_group_name_H-M   'P 1'
#
loop_
_entity.id
_entity.type
_entity.pdbx_description
1 polymer ?
#
loop_
_entity_poly.entity_id
_entity_poly.type
_entity_poly.pdbx_seq_one_letter_code
_entity_poly.pdbx_strand_id
1 'polypeptide(L)'
;MREIILTLAGIINNIHDTLIDMFGLQMTDKELHFWIIGIIGIITFFFVYVCFKIIEAMKWSITILSFIYTFTVMVVLVFAIELQQAVTNRGNMEFADAVMGLWGFLVFFMIYFVLAVIIYIIVKMVKRK
;
A
#
# COMPACT_ATOMS: atom_id res chain seq x y z
N MET A 1 -12.87 2.99 -11.97
CA MET A 1 -12.07 1.94 -11.31
C MET A 1 -12.14 0.60 -12.04
N ARG A 2 -13.32 0.20 -12.55
CA ARG A 2 -13.53 -1.09 -13.23
C ARG A 2 -12.54 -1.37 -14.36
N GLU A 3 -12.33 -0.43 -15.27
CA GLU A 3 -11.39 -0.61 -16.39
C GLU A 3 -9.97 -0.84 -15.89
N ILE A 4 -9.50 -0.06 -14.91
CA ILE A 4 -8.17 -0.23 -14.31
C ILE A 4 -8.03 -1.62 -13.70
N ILE A 5 -9.03 -2.08 -12.94
CA ILE A 5 -9.03 -3.43 -12.36
C ILE A 5 -9.00 -4.50 -13.45
N LEU A 6 -9.77 -4.34 -14.53
CA LEU A 6 -9.79 -5.28 -15.65
C LEU A 6 -8.45 -5.29 -16.41
N THR A 7 -7.83 -4.12 -16.60
CA THR A 7 -6.50 -4.02 -17.21
C THR A 7 -5.44 -4.68 -16.33
N LEU A 8 -5.44 -4.41 -15.03
CA LEU A 8 -4.52 -5.04 -14.08
C LEU A 8 -4.73 -6.55 -14.02
N ALA A 9 -5.98 -7.02 -13.96
CA ALA A 9 -6.31 -8.44 -14.00
C ALA A 9 -5.83 -9.09 -15.31
N GLY A 10 -6.01 -8.42 -16.45
CA GLY A 10 -5.51 -8.89 -17.74
C GLY A 10 -3.98 -9.00 -17.79
N ILE A 11 -3.27 -8.04 -17.22
CA ILE A 11 -1.80 -8.09 -17.09
C ILE A 11 -1.39 -9.28 -16.22
N ILE A 12 -2.03 -9.48 -15.07
CA ILE A 12 -1.74 -10.60 -14.17
C ILE A 12 -2.02 -11.94 -14.86
N ASN A 13 -3.15 -12.06 -15.58
CA ASN A 13 -3.48 -13.28 -16.33
C ASN A 13 -2.44 -13.57 -17.42
N ASN A 14 -1.99 -12.56 -18.18
CA ASN A 14 -0.94 -12.75 -19.18
C ASN A 14 0.39 -13.20 -18.55
N ILE A 15 0.75 -12.66 -17.38
CA ILE A 15 1.93 -13.11 -16.62
C ILE A 15 1.74 -14.57 -16.20
N HIS A 16 0.55 -14.93 -15.70
CA HIS A 16 0.21 -16.29 -15.29
C HIS A 16 0.38 -17.28 -16.46
N ASP A 17 -0.18 -16.96 -17.62
CA ASP A 17 -0.10 -17.82 -18.81
C ASP A 17 1.34 -17.95 -19.32
N THR A 18 2.10 -16.85 -19.33
CA THR A 18 3.53 -16.86 -19.72
C THR A 18 4.37 -17.75 -18.79
N LEU A 19 4.07 -17.73 -17.49
CA LEU A 19 4.78 -18.56 -16.52
C LEU A 19 4.44 -20.05 -16.71
N ILE A 20 3.18 -20.39 -16.99
CA ILE A 20 2.78 -21.77 -17.32
C ILE A 20 3.58 -22.28 -18.52
N ASP A 21 3.62 -21.48 -19.60
CA ASP A 21 4.31 -21.84 -20.84
C ASP A 21 5.83 -21.98 -20.65
N MET A 22 6.46 -21.10 -19.86
CA MET A 22 7.90 -21.13 -19.60
C MET A 22 8.33 -22.29 -18.71
N PHE A 23 7.55 -22.62 -17.67
CA PHE A 23 7.92 -23.65 -16.72
C PHE A 23 7.47 -25.05 -17.15
N GLY A 24 6.63 -25.18 -18.20
CA GLY A 24 6.11 -26.46 -18.70
C GLY A 24 5.32 -27.23 -17.65
N LEU A 25 4.89 -26.55 -16.58
CA LEU A 25 4.26 -27.13 -15.42
C LEU A 25 2.76 -27.22 -15.68
N GLN A 26 2.23 -28.44 -15.76
CA GLN A 26 0.80 -28.69 -15.54
C GLN A 26 0.46 -28.50 -14.05
N MET A 27 0.75 -27.32 -13.52
CA MET A 27 0.42 -26.94 -12.16
C MET A 27 -1.04 -26.50 -12.10
N THR A 28 -1.69 -26.82 -11.00
CA THR A 28 -2.98 -26.22 -10.67
C THR A 28 -2.80 -24.74 -10.32
N ASP A 29 -3.84 -23.92 -10.53
CA ASP A 29 -3.81 -22.49 -10.16
C ASP A 29 -3.35 -22.25 -8.72
N LYS A 30 -3.69 -23.16 -7.80
CA LYS A 30 -3.28 -23.08 -6.38
C LYS A 30 -1.78 -23.25 -6.20
N GLU A 31 -1.18 -24.21 -6.89
CA GLU A 31 0.26 -24.47 -6.83
C GLU A 31 1.04 -23.33 -7.48
N LEU A 32 0.53 -22.81 -8.61
CA LEU A 32 1.14 -21.66 -9.26
C LEU A 32 1.07 -20.40 -8.39
N HIS A 33 -0.08 -20.13 -7.74
CA HIS A 33 -0.19 -19.03 -6.78
C HIS A 33 0.74 -19.19 -5.59
N PHE A 34 0.92 -20.40 -5.07
CA PHE A 34 1.87 -20.65 -3.96
C PHE A 34 3.28 -20.19 -4.34
N TRP A 35 3.77 -20.58 -5.52
CA TRP A 35 5.11 -20.20 -5.98
C TRP A 35 5.21 -18.72 -6.33
N ILE A 36 4.27 -18.19 -7.12
CA ILE A 36 4.29 -16.78 -7.55
C ILE A 36 4.21 -15.84 -6.34
N ILE A 37 3.21 -16.02 -5.47
CA ILE A 37 3.03 -15.15 -4.30
C ILE A 37 4.16 -15.36 -3.29
N GLY A 38 4.65 -16.59 -3.11
CA GLY A 38 5.80 -16.87 -2.26
C GLY A 38 7.07 -16.15 -2.71
N ILE A 39 7.39 -16.24 -4.01
CA ILE A 39 8.58 -15.59 -4.60
C ILE A 39 8.45 -14.06 -4.59
N ILE A 40 7.32 -13.53 -5.03
CA ILE A 40 7.06 -12.09 -4.99
C ILE A 40 7.12 -11.58 -3.55
N GLY A 41 6.57 -12.34 -2.61
CA GLY A 41 6.56 -12.03 -1.18
C GLY A 41 7.97 -11.92 -0.59
N ILE A 42 8.85 -12.90 -0.83
CA ILE A 42 10.21 -12.88 -0.29
C ILE A 42 11.07 -11.78 -0.93
N ILE A 43 10.93 -11.55 -2.24
CA ILE A 43 11.62 -10.45 -2.94
C ILE A 43 11.18 -9.10 -2.37
N THR A 44 9.86 -8.91 -2.23
CA THR A 44 9.29 -7.68 -1.66
C THR A 44 9.73 -7.49 -0.22
N PHE A 45 9.77 -8.56 0.58
CA PHE A 45 10.27 -8.51 1.96
C PHE A 45 11.70 -7.99 2.03
N PHE A 46 12.63 -8.53 1.22
CA PHE A 46 14.01 -8.05 1.22
C PHE A 46 14.13 -6.59 0.78
N PHE A 47 13.38 -6.20 -0.25
CA PHE A 47 13.32 -4.82 -0.70
C PHE A 47 12.83 -3.88 0.40
N VAL A 48 11.69 -4.19 1.03
CA VAL A 48 11.11 -3.39 2.12
C VAL A 48 12.04 -3.37 3.33
N TYR A 49 12.67 -4.50 3.68
CA TYR A 49 13.64 -4.58 4.77
C TYR A 49 14.81 -3.61 4.56
N VAL A 50 15.40 -3.56 3.37
CA VAL A 50 16.48 -2.62 3.04
C VAL A 50 16.00 -1.18 3.15
N CYS A 51 14.85 -0.86 2.56
CA CYS A 51 14.24 0.47 2.65
C CYS A 51 14.01 0.90 4.11
N PHE A 52 13.49 0.01 4.95
CA PHE A 52 13.20 0.30 6.36
C PHE A 52 14.47 0.47 7.17
N LYS A 53 15.53 -0.28 6.86
CA LYS A 53 16.84 -0.10 7.49
C LYS A 53 17.46 1.26 7.17
N ILE A 54 17.24 1.79 5.97
CA ILE A 54 17.65 3.16 5.61
C ILE A 54 16.84 4.18 6.40
N ILE A 55 15.52 3.97 6.54
CA ILE A 55 14.63 4.85 7.31
C ILE A 55 14.97 4.81 8.81
N GLU A 56 15.35 3.65 9.35
CA GLU A 56 15.71 3.45 10.76
C GLU A 56 16.81 4.42 11.21
N ALA A 57 17.78 4.71 10.34
CA ALA A 57 18.88 5.64 10.61
C ALA A 57 18.44 7.12 10.67
N MET A 58 17.21 7.44 10.30
CA MET A 58 16.68 8.81 10.31
C MET A 58 16.11 9.18 11.70
N LYS A 59 16.22 10.47 12.07
CA LYS A 59 15.78 10.99 13.37
C LYS A 59 14.29 10.75 13.69
N TRP A 60 13.45 10.64 12.66
CA TRP A 60 12.00 10.46 12.78
C TRP A 60 11.54 9.10 12.24
N SER A 61 12.43 8.10 12.28
CA SER A 61 12.23 6.77 11.70
C SER A 61 10.90 6.14 12.11
N ILE A 62 10.58 6.12 13.41
CA ILE A 62 9.34 5.53 13.93
C ILE A 62 8.10 6.21 13.32
N THR A 63 8.08 7.54 13.23
CA THR A 63 6.96 8.29 12.64
C THR A 63 6.82 7.98 11.14
N ILE A 64 7.93 7.93 10.40
CA ILE A 64 7.94 7.61 8.97
C ILE A 64 7.44 6.18 8.73
N LEU A 65 7.96 5.21 9.50
CA LEU A 65 7.53 3.81 9.41
C LEU A 65 6.04 3.65 9.75
N SER A 66 5.57 4.36 10.77
CA SER A 66 4.15 4.37 11.15
C SER A 66 3.28 4.95 10.04
N PHE A 67 3.72 6.04 9.40
CA PHE A 67 3.03 6.61 8.24
C PHE A 67 2.99 5.65 7.05
N ILE A 68 4.12 5.03 6.67
CA ILE A 68 4.17 4.09 5.55
C ILE A 68 3.25 2.89 5.80
N TYR A 69 3.31 2.32 7.01
CA TYR A 69 2.46 1.18 7.37
C TYR A 69 0.98 1.54 7.35
N THR A 70 0.60 2.63 8.00
CA THR A 70 -0.80 3.09 8.03
C THR A 70 -1.30 3.46 6.64
N PHE A 71 -0.51 4.17 5.83
CA PHE A 71 -0.87 4.49 4.45
C PHE A 71 -1.09 3.23 3.62
N THR A 72 -0.22 2.22 3.75
CA THR A 72 -0.39 0.93 3.05
C THR A 72 -1.69 0.24 3.45
N VAL A 73 -2.01 0.23 4.75
CA VAL A 73 -3.30 -0.30 5.25
C VAL A 73 -4.48 0.49 4.70
N MET A 74 -4.39 1.82 4.64
CA MET A 74 -5.44 2.67 4.10
C MET A 74 -5.68 2.40 2.61
N VAL A 75 -4.63 2.18 1.81
CA VAL A 75 -4.75 1.79 0.40
C VAL A 75 -5.57 0.50 0.28
N VAL A 76 -5.19 -0.55 1.01
CA VAL A 76 -5.91 -1.84 0.98
C VAL A 76 -7.36 -1.68 1.44
N LEU A 77 -7.60 -0.93 2.52
CA LEU A 77 -8.93 -0.73 3.10
C LEU A 77 -9.86 0.00 2.13
N VAL A 78 -9.38 1.08 1.52
CA VAL A 78 -10.16 1.87 0.57
C VAL A 78 -10.54 1.01 -0.64
N PHE A 79 -9.59 0.28 -1.23
CA PHE A 79 -9.91 -0.63 -2.34
C PHE A 79 -10.90 -1.73 -1.92
N ALA A 80 -10.79 -2.26 -0.70
CA ALA A 80 -11.73 -3.27 -0.20
C ALA A 80 -13.16 -2.74 -0.07
N ILE A 81 -13.33 -1.50 0.40
CA ILE A 81 -14.65 -0.85 0.49
C ILE A 81 -15.25 -0.64 -0.90
N GLU A 82 -14.46 -0.08 -1.83
CA GLU A 82 -14.90 0.21 -3.19
C GLU A 82 -15.29 -1.06 -3.96
N LEU A 83 -14.49 -2.14 -3.82
CA LEU A 83 -14.80 -3.45 -4.40
C LEU A 83 -16.11 -4.00 -3.83
N GLN A 84 -16.32 -3.88 -2.51
CA GLN A 84 -17.53 -4.36 -1.87
C GLN A 84 -18.76 -3.56 -2.29
N GLN A 85 -18.65 -2.24 -2.46
CA GLN A 85 -19.73 -1.40 -2.96
C GLN A 85 -20.12 -1.77 -4.39
N ALA A 86 -19.12 -2.08 -5.23
CA ALA A 86 -19.32 -2.54 -6.60
C ALA A 86 -20.10 -3.87 -6.65
N VAL A 87 -19.74 -4.84 -5.80
CA VAL A 87 -20.39 -6.16 -5.76
C VAL A 87 -21.81 -6.08 -5.16
N THR A 88 -22.02 -5.18 -4.20
CA THR A 88 -23.32 -5.03 -3.50
C THR A 88 -24.28 -4.06 -4.17
N ASN A 89 -23.90 -3.42 -5.27
CA ASN A 89 -24.66 -2.36 -5.96
C ASN A 89 -25.08 -1.20 -5.02
N ARG A 90 -24.31 -0.94 -3.96
CA ARG A 90 -24.59 0.15 -3.00
C ARG A 90 -23.92 1.48 -3.37
N GLY A 91 -23.09 1.47 -4.41
CA GLY A 91 -22.39 2.63 -4.95
C GLY A 91 -21.80 2.30 -6.32
N ASN A 92 -21.35 3.31 -7.03
CA ASN A 92 -20.58 3.12 -8.25
C ASN A 92 -19.11 2.90 -7.88
N MET A 93 -18.41 2.01 -8.58
CA MET A 93 -17.00 1.73 -8.27
C MET A 93 -16.09 2.81 -8.89
N GLU A 94 -15.88 3.89 -8.16
CA GLU A 94 -15.20 5.08 -8.66
C GLU A 94 -13.79 5.20 -8.12
N PHE A 95 -12.82 5.37 -9.03
CA PHE A 95 -11.43 5.53 -8.62
C PHE A 95 -11.23 6.85 -7.87
N ALA A 96 -12.04 7.86 -8.19
CA ALA A 96 -12.06 9.12 -7.49
C ALA A 96 -12.39 8.96 -6.00
N ASP A 97 -13.36 8.11 -5.65
CA ASP A 97 -13.74 7.88 -4.26
C ASP A 97 -12.59 7.24 -3.47
N ALA A 98 -11.87 6.30 -4.08
CA ALA A 98 -10.65 5.76 -3.48
C ALA A 98 -9.57 6.82 -3.26
N VAL A 99 -9.32 7.64 -4.28
CA VAL A 99 -8.34 8.73 -4.20
C VAL A 99 -8.74 9.74 -3.12
N MET A 100 -10.02 10.08 -3.00
CA MET A 100 -10.53 10.99 -1.98
C MET A 100 -10.40 10.40 -0.57
N GLY A 101 -10.65 9.10 -0.40
CA GLY A 101 -10.41 8.41 0.88
C GLY A 101 -8.95 8.49 1.33
N LEU A 102 -8.01 8.25 0.41
CA LEU A 102 -6.57 8.40 0.68
C LEU A 102 -6.16 9.86 0.89
N TRP A 103 -6.76 10.78 0.13
CA TRP A 103 -6.52 12.21 0.29
C TRP A 103 -6.92 12.72 1.67
N GLY A 104 -8.07 12.26 2.19
CA GLY A 104 -8.50 12.56 3.55
C GLY A 104 -7.45 12.17 4.59
N PHE A 105 -6.90 10.95 4.49
CA PHE A 105 -5.82 10.50 5.37
C PHE A 105 -4.58 11.43 5.28
N LEU A 106 -4.16 11.79 4.07
CA LEU A 106 -3.01 12.68 3.87
C LEU A 106 -3.24 14.07 4.48
N VAL A 107 -4.43 14.65 4.29
CA VAL A 107 -4.78 15.96 4.85
C VAL A 107 -4.76 15.92 6.38
N PHE A 108 -5.40 14.93 7.00
CA PHE A 108 -5.39 14.81 8.46
C PHE A 108 -3.98 14.54 9.02
N PHE A 109 -3.18 13.74 8.32
CA PHE A 109 -1.79 13.52 8.70
C PHE A 109 -0.96 14.79 8.60
N MET A 110 -1.17 15.63 7.58
CA MET A 110 -0.50 16.92 7.45
C MET A 110 -0.86 17.89 8.60
N ILE A 111 -2.12 17.91 9.03
CA ILE A 111 -2.54 18.69 10.20
C ILE A 111 -1.78 18.21 11.45
N TYR A 112 -1.75 16.90 11.69
CA TYR A 112 -0.98 16.31 12.78
C TYR A 112 0.51 16.69 12.70
N PHE A 113 1.12 16.58 11.52
CA PHE A 113 2.53 16.89 11.30
C PHE A 113 2.86 18.35 11.63
N VAL A 114 2.04 19.29 11.18
CA VAL A 114 2.19 20.72 11.49
C VAL A 114 2.13 20.96 13.00
N LEU A 115 1.13 20.38 13.69
CA LEU A 115 0.99 20.49 15.14
C LEU A 115 2.21 19.90 15.88
N ALA A 116 2.69 18.73 15.46
CA ALA A 116 3.85 18.07 16.05
C ALA A 116 5.13 18.92 15.90
N VAL A 117 5.33 19.55 14.74
CA VAL A 117 6.46 20.45 14.50
C VAL A 117 6.38 21.71 15.37
N ILE A 118 5.20 22.32 15.49
CA ILE A 118 5.00 23.49 16.36
C ILE A 118 5.35 23.16 17.81
N ILE A 119 4.82 22.05 18.33
CA ILE A 119 5.10 21.58 19.70
C ILE A 119 6.59 21.31 19.88
N TYR A 120 7.23 20.64 18.92
CA TYR A 120 8.67 20.36 18.96
C TYR A 120 9.50 21.65 19.05
N ILE A 121 9.16 22.67 18.26
CA ILE A 121 9.83 23.98 18.29
C ILE A 121 9.64 24.65 19.66
N ILE A 122 8.42 24.71 20.17
CA ILE A 122 8.11 25.34 21.48
C ILE A 122 8.91 24.66 22.61
N VAL A 123 8.87 23.33 22.69
CA VAL A 123 9.59 22.56 23.72
C VAL A 123 11.09 22.79 23.62
N LYS A 124 11.63 22.85 22.40
CA LYS A 124 13.06 23.12 22.19
C LYS A 124 13.45 24.54 22.59
N MET A 125 12.58 25.53 22.39
CA MET A 125 12.81 26.91 22.82
C MET A 125 12.77 27.04 24.35
N VAL A 126 11.82 26.37 25.02
CA VAL A 126 11.69 26.39 26.48
C VAL A 126 12.88 25.70 27.16
N LYS A 127 13.34 24.55 26.66
CA LYS A 127 14.51 23.84 27.21
C LYS A 127 15.86 24.51 26.93
N ARG A 128 15.91 25.51 26.04
CA ARG A 128 17.13 26.28 25.73
C ARG A 128 17.30 27.52 26.61
N LYS A 129 16.26 27.90 27.36
CA LYS A 129 16.35 28.83 28.50
C LYS A 129 16.64 28.03 29.77
#